data_AF-A0A1J5NL95-F1
#
_entry.id   AF-A0A1J5NL95-F1
#
_cell.length_a   1.000
_cell.length_b   1.000
_cell.length_c   1.000
_cell.angle_alpha   90.00
_cell.angle_beta   90.00
_cell.angle_gamma   90.00
#
_symmetry.space_group_name_H-M   'P 1'
#
loop_
_entity.id
_entity.type
_entity.pdbx_description
1 polymer ?
#
loop_
_entity_poly.entity_id
_entity_poly.type
_entity_poly.pdbx_seq_one_letter_code
_entity_poly.pdbx_strand_id
1 'polypeptide(L)'
;MGSISGLLVTVRTAKQGSEMVTSKHGAPYLAEISTLRIHPDDLSAVGVEDGGPAVLASPHGEVRVTCKGTDVPKGLFFLPLGPVANTLFSAWSTEESGVPNWKRINVSLTPCDETAEADNTGQGAER
;
A
#
# COMPACT_ATOMS: atom_id res chain seq x y z
N MET A 1 12.55 5.52 15.16
CA MET A 1 11.89 5.02 13.94
C MET A 1 11.85 6.14 12.92
N GLY A 2 12.36 5.90 11.71
CA GLY A 2 12.29 6.87 10.62
C GLY A 2 10.89 6.86 10.01
N SER A 3 10.39 8.03 9.61
CA SER A 3 9.24 8.15 8.72
C SER A 3 9.73 8.87 7.47
N ILE A 4 9.35 8.37 6.30
CA ILE A 4 9.66 9.04 5.03
C ILE A 4 8.37 9.41 4.32
N SER A 5 8.40 10.50 3.56
CA SER A 5 7.29 10.89 2.70
C SER A 5 7.69 10.69 1.24
N GLY A 6 6.73 10.24 0.44
CA GLY A 6 6.94 10.00 -0.99
C GLY A 6 5.65 10.09 -1.77
N LEU A 7 5.79 9.97 -3.08
CA LEU A 7 4.69 10.01 -4.03
C LEU A 7 4.27 8.58 -4.37
N LEU A 8 3.08 8.18 -3.92
CA LEU A 8 2.49 6.91 -4.32
C LEU A 8 1.95 7.00 -5.74
N VAL A 9 2.37 6.08 -6.60
CA VAL A 9 1.86 5.89 -7.96
C VAL A 9 1.19 4.53 -8.04
N THR A 10 -0.09 4.51 -8.39
CA THR A 10 -0.77 3.23 -8.66
C THR A 10 -0.43 2.72 -10.05
N VAL A 11 -0.12 1.43 -10.15
CA VAL A 11 0.24 0.78 -11.42
C VAL A 11 -0.59 -0.46 -11.67
N ARG A 12 -0.61 -0.94 -12.91
CA ARG A 12 -1.08 -2.30 -13.23
C ARG A 12 0.13 -3.17 -13.46
N THR A 13 0.13 -4.37 -12.90
CA THR A 13 1.20 -5.35 -13.14
C THR A 13 0.64 -6.54 -13.92
N ALA A 14 1.46 -7.14 -14.79
CA ALA A 14 1.05 -8.32 -15.56
C ALA A 14 0.62 -9.46 -14.63
N LYS A 15 1.33 -9.63 -13.50
CA LYS A 15 1.02 -10.62 -12.46
C LYS A 15 -0.32 -10.34 -11.79
N GLN A 16 -0.62 -9.09 -11.43
CA GLN A 16 -1.93 -8.70 -10.90
C GLN A 16 -3.06 -9.02 -11.89
N GLY A 17 -2.84 -8.80 -13.19
CA GLY A 17 -3.81 -9.16 -14.24
C GLY A 17 -4.03 -10.67 -14.38
N SER A 18 -2.97 -11.46 -14.42
CA SER A 18 -3.06 -12.92 -14.51
C SER A 18 -3.73 -13.54 -13.28
N GLU A 19 -3.37 -13.09 -12.08
CA GLU A 19 -3.97 -13.60 -10.83
C GLU A 19 -5.43 -13.17 -10.68
N MET A 20 -5.82 -12.00 -11.20
CA MET A 20 -7.23 -11.59 -11.22
C MET A 20 -8.10 -12.54 -12.05
N VAL A 21 -7.57 -13.09 -13.15
CA VAL A 21 -8.28 -14.06 -13.99
C VAL A 21 -8.38 -15.42 -13.31
N THR A 22 -7.29 -15.85 -12.65
CA THR A 22 -7.23 -17.14 -11.97
C THR A 22 -8.08 -17.16 -10.68
N SER A 23 -7.87 -16.17 -9.81
CA SER A 23 -8.61 -16.01 -8.56
C SER A 23 -8.45 -14.59 -8.01
N LYS A 24 -9.43 -13.73 -8.31
CA LYS A 24 -9.50 -12.33 -7.86
C LYS A 24 -9.40 -12.13 -6.34
N HIS A 25 -9.65 -13.18 -5.55
CA HIS A 25 -9.54 -13.15 -4.09
C HIS A 25 -8.51 -14.16 -3.55
N GLY A 26 -7.68 -14.72 -4.43
CA GLY A 26 -6.65 -15.66 -4.05
C GLY A 26 -5.50 -14.98 -3.31
N ALA A 27 -4.83 -15.74 -2.44
CA ALA A 27 -3.58 -15.35 -1.79
C ALA A 27 -2.54 -14.72 -2.74
N PRO A 28 -2.29 -15.24 -3.97
CA PRO A 28 -1.29 -14.64 -4.86
C PRO A 28 -1.68 -13.26 -5.39
N TYR A 29 -2.99 -13.01 -5.63
CA TYR A 29 -3.48 -11.69 -6.00
C TYR A 29 -3.30 -10.70 -4.85
N LEU A 30 -3.70 -11.10 -3.64
CA LEU A 30 -3.59 -10.27 -2.43
C LEU A 30 -2.12 -9.92 -2.11
N ALA A 31 -1.21 -10.89 -2.19
CA ALA A 31 0.21 -10.66 -1.98
C ALA A 31 0.78 -9.65 -3.00
N GLU A 32 0.37 -9.74 -4.27
CA GLU A 32 0.83 -8.81 -5.31
C GLU A 32 0.32 -7.39 -5.06
N ILE A 33 -0.97 -7.20 -4.76
CA ILE A 33 -1.54 -5.86 -4.52
C ILE A 33 -1.12 -5.22 -3.19
N SER A 34 -0.60 -6.00 -2.26
CA SER A 34 -0.03 -5.53 -0.98
C SER A 34 1.49 -5.31 -1.03
N THR A 35 2.14 -5.58 -2.16
CA THR A 35 3.59 -5.38 -2.31
C THR A 35 3.91 -3.97 -2.82
N LEU A 36 4.49 -3.14 -1.96
CA LEU A 36 4.97 -1.80 -2.29
C LEU A 36 6.38 -1.88 -2.89
N ARG A 37 6.55 -1.41 -4.12
CA ARG A 37 7.86 -1.29 -4.77
C ARG A 37 8.45 0.08 -4.49
N ILE A 38 9.66 0.09 -3.94
CA ILE A 38 10.33 1.29 -3.39
C ILE A 38 11.84 1.22 -3.66
N HIS A 39 12.51 2.37 -3.69
CA HIS A 39 13.95 2.46 -3.86
C HIS A 39 14.67 1.86 -2.62
N PRO A 40 15.75 1.06 -2.79
CA PRO A 40 16.52 0.47 -1.68
C PRO A 40 17.04 1.48 -0.64
N ASP A 41 17.50 2.65 -1.07
CA ASP A 41 17.89 3.74 -0.16
C ASP A 41 16.74 4.26 0.71
N ASP A 42 15.51 4.31 0.17
CA ASP A 42 14.34 4.76 0.94
C ASP A 42 13.93 3.69 1.97
N LEU A 43 14.04 2.41 1.60
CA LEU A 43 13.92 1.28 2.55
C LEU A 43 14.91 1.40 3.71
N SER A 44 16.17 1.67 3.36
CA SER A 44 17.24 1.85 4.35
C SER A 44 16.99 3.08 5.24
N ALA A 45 16.46 4.17 4.67
CA ALA A 45 16.14 5.39 5.41
C ALA A 45 14.97 5.19 6.39
N VAL A 46 13.98 4.37 6.03
CA VAL A 46 12.84 4.06 6.91
C VAL A 46 13.19 2.97 7.94
N GLY A 47 14.24 2.18 7.67
CA GLY A 47 14.72 1.09 8.52
C GLY A 47 13.95 -0.22 8.32
N VAL A 48 13.42 -0.47 7.12
CA VAL A 48 12.70 -1.70 6.76
C VAL A 48 13.55 -2.51 5.80
N GLU A 49 13.67 -3.82 6.06
CA GLU A 49 14.38 -4.75 5.18
C GLU A 49 13.58 -5.07 3.90
N ASP A 50 14.26 -5.57 2.87
CA ASP A 50 13.57 -6.04 1.65
C ASP A 50 12.68 -7.24 1.97
N GLY A 51 11.38 -7.12 1.70
CA GLY A 51 10.35 -8.07 2.13
C GLY A 51 9.76 -7.77 3.52
N GLY A 52 10.19 -6.71 4.19
CA GLY A 52 9.69 -6.31 5.51
C GLY A 52 8.32 -5.61 5.47
N PRO A 53 7.55 -5.67 6.57
CA PRO A 53 6.28 -4.99 6.68
C PRO A 53 6.45 -3.49 6.99
N ALA A 54 5.57 -2.67 6.40
CA ALA A 54 5.48 -1.24 6.68
C ALA A 54 4.02 -0.77 6.65
N VAL A 55 3.76 0.38 7.25
CA VAL A 55 2.47 1.07 7.14
C VAL A 55 2.61 2.22 6.16
N LEU A 56 1.75 2.23 5.15
CA LEU A 56 1.60 3.32 4.21
C LEU A 56 0.35 4.13 4.60
N ALA A 57 0.52 5.41 4.89
CA ALA A 57 -0.56 6.28 5.33
C ALA A 57 -0.76 7.47 4.39
N SER A 58 -2.01 7.86 4.25
CA SER A 58 -2.49 9.02 3.49
C SER A 58 -3.47 9.82 4.37
N PRO A 59 -3.88 11.04 3.96
CA PRO A 59 -4.94 11.78 4.65
C PRO A 59 -6.30 11.07 4.69
N HIS A 60 -6.49 10.00 3.92
CA HIS A 60 -7.77 9.31 3.75
C HIS A 60 -7.83 7.94 4.43
N GLY A 61 -6.68 7.40 4.80
CA GLY A 61 -6.57 6.06 5.37
C GLY A 61 -5.14 5.56 5.36
N GLU A 62 -4.96 4.39 5.97
CA GLU A 62 -3.69 3.71 6.10
C GLU A 62 -3.83 2.23 5.72
N VAL A 63 -2.73 1.62 5.31
CA VAL A 63 -2.71 0.21 4.93
C VAL A 63 -1.35 -0.41 5.20
N ARG A 64 -1.37 -1.67 5.64
CA ARG A 64 -0.17 -2.49 5.80
C ARG A 64 0.27 -3.03 4.43
N VAL A 65 1.55 -2.87 4.14
CA VAL A 65 2.18 -3.32 2.89
C VAL A 65 3.47 -4.05 3.17
N THR A 66 3.85 -4.94 2.26
CA THR A 66 5.19 -5.53 2.23
C THR A 66 6.06 -4.70 1.31
N CYS A 67 7.18 -4.19 1.81
CA CYS A 67 8.09 -3.38 1.00
C CYS A 67 9.02 -4.27 0.19
N LYS A 68 9.24 -3.91 -1.08
CA LYS A 68 10.18 -4.58 -1.97
C LYS A 68 11.12 -3.59 -2.62
N GLY A 69 12.43 -3.82 -2.44
CA GLY A 69 13.49 -3.04 -3.05
C GLY A 69 13.53 -3.25 -4.56
N THR A 70 13.40 -2.18 -5.34
CA THR A 70 13.43 -2.24 -6.81
C THR A 70 14.12 -1.02 -7.41
N ASP A 71 14.55 -1.13 -8.66
CA ASP A 71 15.13 -0.01 -9.42
C ASP A 71 14.03 0.97 -9.85
N VAL A 72 13.58 1.78 -8.89
CA VAL A 72 12.58 2.84 -9.05
C VAL A 72 13.16 4.14 -8.54
N PRO A 73 12.77 5.31 -9.08
CA PRO A 73 13.28 6.59 -8.61
C PRO A 73 13.04 6.80 -7.11
N LYS A 74 14.03 7.40 -6.44
CA LYS A 74 13.93 7.76 -5.02
C LYS A 74 12.74 8.70 -4.76
N GLY A 75 12.01 8.46 -3.68
CA GLY A 75 10.81 9.22 -3.31
C GLY A 75 9.54 8.85 -4.10
N LEU A 76 9.60 7.88 -5.02
CA LEU A 76 8.43 7.31 -5.70
C LEU A 76 8.16 5.90 -5.20
N PHE A 77 6.90 5.65 -4.84
CA PHE A 77 6.44 4.35 -4.39
C PHE A 77 5.41 3.80 -5.36
N PHE A 78 5.51 2.53 -5.71
CA PHE A 78 4.63 1.90 -6.69
C PHE A 78 3.84 0.77 -6.05
N LEU A 79 2.52 0.93 -6.00
CA LEU A 79 1.60 -0.08 -5.47
C LEU A 79 0.64 -0.52 -6.58
N PRO A 80 0.43 -1.83 -6.80
CA PRO A 80 -0.54 -2.27 -7.78
C PRO A 80 -1.96 -1.83 -7.42
N LEU A 81 -2.72 -1.43 -8.43
CA LEU A 81 -4.10 -1.03 -8.26
C LEU A 81 -4.93 -2.20 -7.73
N GLY A 82 -5.67 -1.97 -6.65
CA GLY A 82 -6.52 -2.99 -6.04
C GLY A 82 -7.22 -2.45 -4.79
N PRO A 83 -8.02 -3.30 -4.11
CA PRO A 83 -8.71 -2.93 -2.87
C PRO A 83 -7.78 -2.33 -1.80
N VAL A 84 -6.53 -2.82 -1.71
CA VAL A 84 -5.50 -2.33 -0.80
C VAL A 84 -5.10 -0.89 -1.13
N ALA A 85 -4.75 -0.60 -2.39
CA ALA A 85 -4.41 0.77 -2.78
C ALA A 85 -5.59 1.74 -2.64
N ASN A 86 -6.82 1.26 -2.88
CA ASN A 86 -8.03 2.09 -2.81
C ASN A 86 -8.31 2.67 -1.42
N THR A 87 -7.80 2.06 -0.33
CA THR A 87 -7.97 2.60 1.03
C THR A 87 -7.24 3.93 1.25
N LEU A 88 -6.24 4.22 0.42
CA LEU A 88 -5.42 5.42 0.50
C LEU A 88 -6.00 6.61 -0.27
N PHE A 89 -7.10 6.41 -1.01
CA PHE A 89 -7.69 7.45 -1.84
C PHE A 89 -9.09 7.83 -1.34
N SER A 90 -9.42 9.12 -1.42
CA SER A 90 -10.79 9.57 -1.19
C SER A 90 -11.68 9.22 -2.37
N ALA A 91 -12.83 8.61 -2.09
CA ALA A 91 -13.89 8.40 -3.07
C ALA A 91 -14.59 9.70 -3.50
N TRP A 92 -14.41 10.79 -2.74
CA TRP A 92 -15.17 12.05 -2.90
C TRP A 92 -14.34 13.19 -3.49
N SER A 93 -13.01 13.03 -3.61
CA SER A 93 -12.13 14.05 -4.15
C SER A 93 -11.79 13.76 -5.61
N THR A 94 -12.51 14.41 -6.52
CA THR A 94 -12.34 14.28 -7.98
C THR A 94 -11.69 15.51 -8.62
N GLU A 95 -11.35 16.54 -7.82
CA GLU A 95 -10.81 17.83 -8.29
C GLU A 95 -11.49 18.34 -9.57
N GLU A 96 -12.83 18.29 -9.60
CA GLU A 96 -13.67 18.75 -10.72
C GLU A 96 -13.48 18.00 -12.05
N SER A 97 -12.60 16.99 -12.09
CA SER A 97 -12.35 16.15 -13.27
C SER A 97 -13.38 15.03 -13.45
N GLY A 98 -14.20 14.77 -12.42
CA GLY A 98 -15.12 13.62 -12.38
C GLY A 98 -14.43 12.27 -12.14
N VAL A 99 -13.10 12.22 -12.03
CA VAL A 99 -12.31 11.03 -11.74
C VAL A 99 -11.53 11.26 -10.44
N PRO A 100 -11.61 10.35 -9.45
CA PRO A 100 -10.78 10.49 -8.26
C PRO A 100 -9.29 10.47 -8.60
N ASN A 101 -8.47 11.16 -7.80
CA ASN A 101 -7.02 11.25 -7.99
C ASN A 101 -6.27 9.95 -7.65
N TRP A 102 -6.68 8.83 -8.26
CA TRP A 102 -6.11 7.49 -8.02
C TRP A 102 -4.69 7.32 -8.55
N LYS A 103 -4.21 8.22 -9.42
CA LYS A 103 -2.90 8.05 -10.05
C LYS A 103 -1.75 8.40 -9.13
N ARG A 104 -1.91 9.44 -8.31
CA ARG A 104 -0.84 10.00 -7.51
C ARG A 104 -1.34 10.63 -6.22
N ILE A 105 -0.75 10.25 -5.09
CA ILE A 105 -1.03 10.86 -3.79
C ILE A 105 0.23 10.89 -2.94
N ASN A 106 0.41 11.95 -2.15
CA ASN A 106 1.47 12.02 -1.16
C ASN A 106 1.14 11.10 0.02
N VAL A 107 2.10 10.26 0.38
CA VAL A 107 1.95 9.28 1.45
C VAL A 107 3.17 9.32 2.36
N SER A 108 2.96 8.92 3.61
CA SER A 108 4.04 8.65 4.56
C SER A 108 4.20 7.15 4.75
N LEU A 109 5.44 6.68 4.76
CA LEU A 109 5.80 5.31 5.08
C LEU A 109 6.46 5.26 6.46
N THR A 110 5.99 4.34 7.30
CA THR A 110 6.56 4.05 8.62
C THR A 110 6.83 2.56 8.77
N PRO A 111 7.89 2.16 9.49
CA PRO A 111 8.14 0.76 9.78
C PRO A 111 6.98 0.20 10.61
N CYS A 112 6.57 -1.03 10.33
CA CYS A 112 5.60 -1.74 11.15
C CYS A 112 6.36 -2.77 11.98
N ASP A 113 6.34 -2.63 13.30
CA ASP A 113 6.75 -3.74 14.16
C ASP A 113 5.69 -4.85 14.07
N GLU A 114 6.14 -6.08 13.89
CA GLU A 114 5.27 -7.28 13.86
C GLU A 114 4.52 -7.47 15.19
N THR A 115 4.88 -6.73 16.25
CA THR A 115 4.31 -6.84 17.59
C THR A 115 3.09 -5.94 17.86
N ALA A 116 2.68 -5.05 16.94
CA ALA A 116 1.47 -4.25 17.12
C ALA A 116 0.22 -5.01 16.63
N GLU A 117 -0.33 -5.79 17.57
CA GLU A 117 -1.75 -6.07 17.82
C GLU A 117 -2.62 -6.45 16.61
N ALA A 118 -2.78 -7.76 16.44
CA ALA A 118 -4.12 -8.31 16.30
C ALA A 118 -4.82 -8.18 17.67
N ASP A 119 -5.32 -6.99 18.03
CA ASP A 119 -6.19 -6.84 19.18
C ASP A 119 -7.23 -5.71 18.98
N ASN A 120 -8.48 -6.12 19.22
CA ASN A 120 -9.75 -5.37 19.30
C ASN A 120 -10.41 -4.94 17.97
N THR A 121 -11.65 -5.33 17.67
CA THR A 121 -12.81 -5.44 18.57
C THR A 121 -13.72 -6.64 18.25
N GLY A 122 -13.98 -7.47 19.26
CA GLY A 122 -15.20 -8.26 19.34
C GLY A 122 -16.29 -7.50 20.13
N GLN A 123 -17.48 -7.34 19.55
CA GLN A 123 -18.79 -7.15 20.22
C GLN A 123 -19.86 -6.98 19.12
N GLY A 124 -21.05 -7.61 19.09
CA GLY A 124 -21.75 -8.53 19.97
C GLY A 124 -22.51 -9.57 19.12
N ALA A 125 -22.82 -10.77 19.62
CA ALA A 125 -23.87 -11.06 20.60
C ALA A 125 -25.28 -10.63 20.12
N GLU A 126 -26.07 -11.65 19.76
CA GLU A 126 -27.53 -11.77 19.91
C GLU A 126 -28.45 -10.85 19.07
N ARG A 127 -29.14 -11.42 18.07
CA ARG A 127 -30.50 -12.01 18.16
C ARG A 127 -30.94 -12.56 16.80
#